data_AF-A0A0V7Z039-F1
#
_entry.id   AF-A0A0V7Z039-F1
#
_cell.length_a   1.000
_cell.length_b   1.000
_cell.length_c   1.000
_cell.angle_alpha   90.00
_cell.angle_beta   90.00
_cell.angle_gamma   90.00
#
_symmetry.space_group_name_H-M   'P 1'
#
loop_
_entity.id
_entity.type
_entity.pdbx_description
1 polymer ?
#
loop_
_entity_poly.entity_id
_entity_poly.type
_entity_poly.pdbx_seq_one_letter_code
_entity_poly.pdbx_strand_id
1 'polypeptide(L)'
;MGDTLTHLDDRGDVSKLFRDAYDALRAAGRLVLTFRDLSLELTGLDRFIPVRADDQRLMVCALDYEPESVVVTDIIYVRDNGGWTLRKSSYRKLRLQPAALARELRAIGFIIDQDRSVGRLHAIVARKP
;
A
#
# COMPACT_ATOMS: atom_id res chain seq x y z
N MET A 1 1.46 10.30 4.25
CA MET A 1 1.79 8.92 3.82
C MET A 1 0.48 8.15 3.73
N GLY A 2 0.10 7.63 2.57
CA GLY A 2 -1.22 7.01 2.35
C GLY A 2 -1.16 5.54 1.93
N ASP A 3 0.00 4.91 1.99
CA ASP A 3 0.21 3.54 1.48
C ASP A 3 1.21 2.80 2.36
N THR A 4 1.02 2.89 3.68
CA THR A 4 1.98 2.39 4.68
C THR A 4 1.63 0.98 5.14
N LEU A 5 0.36 0.58 5.11
CA LEU A 5 -0.08 -0.74 5.60
C LEU A 5 0.63 -1.89 4.88
N THR A 6 0.87 -1.76 3.58
CA THR A 6 1.56 -2.79 2.80
C THR A 6 3.05 -2.92 3.13
N HIS A 7 3.65 -1.98 3.87
CA HIS A 7 5.06 -2.04 4.25
C HIS A 7 5.33 -2.87 5.52
N LEU A 8 4.29 -3.39 6.17
CA LEU A 8 4.48 -4.35 7.26
C LEU A 8 5.17 -5.61 6.75
N ASP A 9 5.88 -6.31 7.64
CA ASP A 9 6.74 -7.42 7.25
C ASP A 9 5.93 -8.63 6.77
N ASP A 10 4.79 -8.90 7.41
CA ASP A 10 3.91 -10.01 7.06
C ASP A 10 2.42 -9.77 7.37
N ARG A 11 1.58 -10.74 6.98
CA ARG A 11 0.13 -10.69 7.22
C ARG A 11 -0.24 -10.76 8.71
N GLY A 12 0.58 -11.40 9.54
CA GLY A 12 0.39 -11.45 10.98
C GLY A 12 0.54 -10.08 11.63
N ASP A 13 1.49 -9.27 11.18
CA ASP A 13 1.66 -7.89 11.63
C ASP A 13 0.46 -7.01 11.27
N VAL A 14 -0.15 -7.22 10.09
CA VAL A 14 -1.41 -6.56 9.71
C VAL A 14 -2.52 -6.93 10.69
N SER A 15 -2.68 -8.22 10.99
CA SER A 15 -3.68 -8.71 11.94
C SER A 15 -3.46 -8.17 13.35
N LYS A 16 -2.20 -8.07 13.78
CA LYS A 16 -1.82 -7.50 15.07
C LYS A 16 -2.16 -6.01 15.12
N LEU A 17 -1.80 -5.24 14.10
CA LEU A 17 -2.14 -3.81 14.01
C LEU A 17 -3.66 -3.58 14.15
N PHE A 18 -4.49 -4.42 13.52
CA PHE A 18 -5.95 -4.29 13.62
C PHE A 18 -6.47 -4.55 15.03
N ARG A 19 -5.93 -5.56 15.73
CA ARG A 19 -6.28 -5.84 17.13
C ARG A 19 -5.81 -4.72 18.06
N ASP A 20 -4.55 -4.32 17.93
CA ASP A 20 -3.97 -3.23 18.74
C ASP A 20 -4.76 -1.93 18.54
N ALA A 21 -5.17 -1.63 17.31
CA ALA A 21 -6.03 -0.48 17.01
C ALA A 21 -7.42 -0.62 17.65
N TYR A 22 -8.04 -1.80 17.59
CA TYR A 22 -9.34 -2.03 18.23
C TYR A 22 -9.26 -1.82 19.74
N ASP A 23 -8.23 -2.37 20.38
CA ASP A 23 -8.04 -2.28 21.83
C ASP A 23 -7.76 -0.83 22.27
N ALA A 24 -6.96 -0.09 21.50
CA ALA A 24 -6.62 1.30 21.81
C ALA A 24 -7.77 2.30 21.58
N LEU A 25 -8.68 2.03 20.64
CA LEU A 25 -9.78 2.94 20.34
C LEU A 25 -10.85 2.91 21.43
N ARG A 26 -11.39 4.08 21.78
CA ARG A 26 -12.64 4.20 22.55
C ARG A 26 -13.86 3.84 21.69
N ALA A 27 -15.01 3.63 22.34
CA ALA A 27 -16.29 3.49 21.64
C ALA A 27 -16.53 4.64 20.65
N ALA A 28 -17.09 4.31 19.49
CA ALA A 28 -17.23 5.19 18.32
C ALA A 28 -15.91 5.73 17.71
N GLY A 29 -14.75 5.32 18.21
CA GLY A 29 -13.44 5.62 17.61
C GLY A 29 -13.30 5.00 16.22
N ARG A 30 -12.54 5.64 15.33
CA ARG A 30 -12.36 5.20 13.94
C ARG A 30 -10.92 4.84 13.64
N LEU A 31 -10.74 3.71 12.96
CA LEU A 31 -9.53 3.32 12.25
C LEU A 31 -9.71 3.67 10.77
N VAL A 32 -8.78 4.47 10.23
CA VAL A 32 -8.77 4.86 8.81
C VAL A 32 -7.52 4.27 8.17
N LEU A 33 -7.72 3.39 7.20
CA LEU A 33 -6.65 2.71 6.50
C LEU A 33 -6.67 3.10 5.04
N THR A 34 -5.48 3.32 4.48
CA THR A 34 -5.27 3.45 3.04
C THR A 34 -4.09 2.60 2.60
N PHE A 35 -4.24 1.89 1.49
CA PHE A 35 -3.24 0.94 0.97
C PHE A 35 -3.47 0.71 -0.53
N ARG A 36 -2.42 0.37 -1.27
CA ARG A 36 -2.57 -0.06 -2.66
C ARG A 36 -3.06 -1.49 -2.74
N ASP A 37 -4.10 -1.70 -3.53
CA ASP A 37 -4.50 -3.03 -3.95
C ASP A 37 -3.46 -3.58 -4.93
N LEU A 38 -2.59 -4.45 -4.40
CA LEU A 38 -1.58 -5.23 -5.12
C LEU A 38 -1.98 -6.70 -5.23
N SER A 39 -3.25 -7.03 -5.00
CA SER A 39 -3.72 -8.42 -5.09
C SER A 39 -3.78 -8.92 -6.53
N LEU A 40 -4.14 -8.05 -7.47
CA LEU A 40 -4.12 -8.33 -8.90
C LEU A 40 -2.76 -7.97 -9.50
N GLU A 41 -2.12 -8.96 -10.11
CA GLU A 41 -0.81 -8.81 -10.74
C GLU A 41 -0.87 -7.90 -11.97
N LEU A 42 0.14 -7.03 -12.11
CA LEU A 42 0.41 -6.33 -13.37
C LEU A 42 1.51 -7.07 -14.10
N THR A 43 1.25 -7.39 -15.37
CA THR A 43 2.16 -8.16 -16.21
C THR A 43 2.68 -7.32 -17.38
N GLY A 44 3.74 -7.79 -18.02
CA GLY A 44 4.29 -7.14 -19.21
C GLY A 44 4.74 -5.70 -18.94
N LEU A 45 4.24 -4.76 -19.75
CA LEU A 45 4.60 -3.34 -19.65
C LEU A 45 3.83 -2.60 -18.56
N ASP A 46 2.68 -3.12 -18.12
CA ASP A 46 1.83 -2.47 -17.11
C ASP A 46 2.49 -2.45 -15.73
N ARG A 47 3.53 -3.27 -15.51
CA ARG A 47 4.30 -3.31 -14.26
C ARG A 47 5.25 -2.12 -14.09
N PHE A 48 5.45 -1.30 -15.12
CA PHE A 48 6.27 -0.09 -15.07
C PHE A 48 5.38 1.12 -14.87
N ILE A 49 5.42 1.71 -13.68
CA ILE A 49 4.55 2.80 -13.27
C ILE A 49 5.34 4.10 -13.27
N PRO A 50 5.04 5.05 -14.18
CA PRO A 50 5.56 6.40 -14.09
C PRO A 50 5.00 7.07 -12.83
N VAL A 51 5.88 7.48 -11.92
CA VAL A 51 5.50 8.16 -10.67
C VAL A 51 5.65 9.67 -10.82
N ARG A 52 6.70 10.12 -11.52
CA ARG A 52 6.99 11.53 -11.77
C ARG A 52 7.81 11.66 -13.05
N ALA A 53 7.50 12.66 -13.86
CA ALA A 53 8.31 13.04 -15.00
C ALA A 53 8.30 14.57 -15.13
N ASP A 54 9.46 15.18 -14.94
CA ASP A 54 9.72 16.60 -15.19
C ASP A 54 11.17 16.81 -15.61
N ASP A 55 11.54 18.07 -15.88
CA ASP A 55 12.87 18.45 -16.38
C ASP A 55 14.04 18.09 -15.44
N GLN A 56 13.76 17.83 -14.16
CA GLN A 56 14.75 17.54 -13.13
C GLN A 56 14.71 16.08 -12.68
N ARG A 57 13.59 15.38 -12.82
CA ARG A 57 13.41 14.01 -12.31
C ARG A 57 12.50 13.17 -13.19
N LEU A 58 12.98 11.97 -13.52
CA LEU A 58 12.18 10.88 -14.06
C LEU A 58 12.16 9.75 -13.04
N MET A 59 10.98 9.40 -12.54
CA MET A 59 10.76 8.38 -11.53
C MET A 59 9.82 7.32 -12.07
N VAL A 60 10.32 6.09 -12.16
CA VAL A 60 9.55 4.91 -12.56
C VAL A 60 9.66 3.88 -11.44
N CYS A 61 8.55 3.27 -11.06
CA CYS A 61 8.57 2.05 -10.25
C CYS A 61 8.39 0.84 -11.17
N ALA A 62 9.20 -0.19 -11.01
CA ALA A 62 8.96 -1.52 -11.56
C ALA A 62 8.40 -2.42 -10.47
N LEU A 63 7.35 -3.18 -10.80
CA LEU A 63 6.74 -4.15 -9.90
C LEU A 63 7.11 -5.57 -10.32
N ASP A 64 7.64 -6.35 -9.39
CA ASP A 64 7.88 -7.78 -9.55
C ASP A 64 7.02 -8.52 -8.51
N TYR A 65 6.02 -9.25 -8.98
CA TYR A 65 5.04 -9.93 -8.13
C TYR A 65 5.55 -11.29 -7.67
N GLU A 66 5.32 -11.58 -6.40
CA GLU A 66 5.54 -12.86 -5.74
C GLU A 66 4.23 -13.33 -5.09
N PRO A 67 4.12 -14.57 -4.58
CA PRO A 67 2.87 -15.06 -4.00
C PRO A 67 2.25 -14.13 -2.93
N GLU A 68 3.05 -13.70 -1.96
CA GLU A 68 2.56 -12.91 -0.81
C GLU A 68 2.97 -11.43 -0.85
N SER A 69 3.91 -11.07 -1.72
CA SER A 69 4.49 -9.73 -1.76
C SER A 69 4.73 -9.23 -3.19
N VAL A 70 4.99 -7.94 -3.31
CA VAL A 70 5.47 -7.28 -4.52
C VAL A 70 6.79 -6.61 -4.17
N VAL A 71 7.84 -6.94 -4.92
CA VAL A 71 9.08 -6.18 -4.89
C VAL A 71 8.86 -4.94 -5.74
N VAL A 72 8.98 -3.78 -5.10
CA VAL A 72 8.91 -2.48 -5.76
C VAL A 72 10.33 -1.98 -5.94
N THR A 73 10.74 -1.80 -7.18
CA THR A 73 12.04 -1.23 -7.53
C THR A 73 11.85 0.18 -8.04
N ASP A 74 12.41 1.16 -7.34
CA ASP A 74 12.43 2.54 -7.80
C ASP A 74 13.61 2.76 -8.73
N ILE A 75 13.33 3.35 -9.89
CA ILE A 75 14.30 3.74 -10.91
C ILE A 75 14.14 5.25 -11.08
N ILE A 76 15.07 6.01 -10.50
CA ILE A 76 14.99 7.47 -10.43
C ILE A 76 16.19 8.07 -11.16
N TYR A 77 15.95 8.71 -12.30
CA TYR A 77 16.92 9.61 -12.90
C TYR A 77 16.74 11.00 -12.30
N VAL A 78 17.83 11.57 -11.79
CA VAL A 78 17.88 12.95 -11.30
C VAL A 78 18.83 13.73 -12.19
N ARG A 79 18.38 14.88 -12.68
CA ARG A 79 19.24 15.81 -13.40
C ARG A 79 20.04 16.63 -12.41
N ASP A 80 21.34 16.67 -12.59
CA ASP A 80 22.26 17.57 -11.89
C ASP A 80 23.04 18.41 -12.91
N ASN A 81 23.93 19.28 -12.44
CA ASN A 81 24.69 20.20 -13.29
C ASN A 81 25.57 19.50 -14.34
N GLY A 82 25.81 18.19 -14.24
CA GLY A 82 26.65 17.41 -15.16
C GLY A 82 25.89 16.46 -16.08
N GLY A 83 24.58 16.26 -15.87
CA GLY A 83 23.78 15.35 -16.68
C GLY A 83 22.73 14.60 -15.87
N TRP A 84 22.40 13.38 -16.29
CA TRP A 84 21.46 12.50 -15.59
C TRP A 84 22.20 11.49 -14.73
N THR A 85 21.84 11.42 -13.45
CA THR A 85 22.33 10.41 -12.51
C THR A 85 21.21 9.44 -12.15
N LEU A 86 21.44 8.14 -12.34
CA LEU A 86 20.51 7.07 -11.95
C LEU A 86 20.67 6.71 -10.46
N ARG A 87 19.56 6.74 -9.73
CA ARG A 87 19.41 6.23 -8.36
C ARG A 87 18.41 5.07 -8.37
N LYS A 88 18.70 4.04 -7.58
CA LYS A 88 17.88 2.84 -7.48
C LYS A 88 17.68 2.43 -6.02
N SER A 89 16.49 1.97 -5.70
CA SER A 89 16.16 1.32 -4.43
C SER A 89 15.17 0.20 -4.68
N SER A 90 15.07 -0.71 -3.74
CA SER A 90 14.04 -1.76 -3.77
C SER A 90 13.52 -2.01 -2.37
N TYR A 91 12.23 -2.27 -2.27
CA TYR A 91 11.56 -2.63 -1.03
C TYR A 91 10.36 -3.53 -1.30
N ARG A 92 9.87 -4.20 -0.27
CA ARG A 92 8.74 -5.13 -0.38
C ARG A 92 7.44 -4.47 0.06
N LYS A 93 6.35 -4.89 -0.58
CA LYS A 93 4.98 -4.59 -0.17
C LYS A 93 4.15 -5.85 -0.13
N LEU A 94 3.36 -6.03 0.92
CA LEU A 94 2.41 -7.13 1.03
C LEU A 94 1.29 -7.01 -0.01
N ARG A 95 0.85 -8.16 -0.52
CA ARG A 95 -0.33 -8.28 -1.39
C ARG A 95 -1.58 -8.40 -0.54
N LEU A 96 -2.18 -7.26 -0.21
CA LEU A 96 -3.38 -7.21 0.62
C LEU A 96 -4.66 -7.09 -0.22
N GLN A 97 -5.50 -8.12 -0.18
CA GLN A 97 -6.84 -8.09 -0.77
C GLN A 97 -7.80 -7.25 0.09
N PRO A 98 -8.44 -6.19 -0.45
CA PRO A 98 -9.34 -5.33 0.32
C PRO A 98 -10.48 -6.08 1.01
N ALA A 99 -11.13 -6.99 0.30
CA ALA A 99 -12.23 -7.79 0.84
C ALA A 99 -11.78 -8.71 1.99
N ALA A 100 -10.53 -9.20 1.97
CA ALA A 100 -9.98 -9.98 3.07
C ALA A 100 -9.78 -9.12 4.32
N LEU A 101 -9.20 -7.90 4.17
CA LEU A 101 -9.02 -6.98 5.29
C LEU A 101 -10.35 -6.52 5.88
N ALA A 102 -11.34 -6.20 5.04
CA ALA A 102 -12.66 -5.78 5.50
C ALA A 102 -13.40 -6.90 6.27
N ARG A 103 -13.22 -8.18 5.88
CA ARG A 103 -13.74 -9.32 6.64
C ARG A 103 -13.04 -9.47 7.99
N GLU A 104 -11.72 -9.34 8.01
CA GLU A 104 -10.92 -9.45 9.22
C GLU A 104 -11.26 -8.37 10.26
N LEU A 105 -11.39 -7.11 9.82
CA LEU A 105 -11.83 -6.01 10.68
C LEU A 105 -13.22 -6.26 11.29
N ARG A 106 -14.16 -6.77 10.49
CA ARG A 106 -15.49 -7.16 11.00
C ARG A 106 -15.41 -8.30 12.01
N ALA A 107 -14.54 -9.29 11.78
CA ALA A 107 -14.35 -10.41 12.70
C ALA A 107 -13.75 -9.97 14.06
N ILE A 108 -12.93 -8.90 14.08
CA ILE A 108 -12.40 -8.30 15.31
C ILE A 108 -13.50 -7.53 16.09
N GLY A 109 -14.54 -7.05 15.40
CA GLY A 109 -15.66 -6.32 15.99
C GLY A 109 -15.86 -4.90 15.47
N PHE A 110 -15.07 -4.46 14.48
CA PHE A 110 -15.31 -3.17 13.84
C PHE A 110 -16.57 -3.19 12.95
N ILE A 111 -17.23 -2.04 12.86
CA ILE A 111 -18.26 -1.75 11.85
C ILE A 111 -17.59 -0.98 10.71
N ILE A 112 -17.71 -1.45 9.47
CA ILE A 112 -17.14 -0.77 8.30
C ILE A 112 -18.09 0.35 7.86
N ASP A 113 -17.70 1.61 8.09
CA ASP A 113 -18.45 2.80 7.69
C ASP A 113 -18.18 3.14 6.20
N GLN A 114 -16.96 2.88 5.68
CA GLN A 114 -16.60 3.10 4.27
C GLN A 114 -15.62 2.04 3.76
N ASP A 115 -15.77 1.65 2.50
CA ASP A 115 -14.92 0.69 1.79
C ASP A 115 -14.89 1.08 0.30
N ARG A 116 -13.85 1.80 -0.13
CA ARG A 116 -13.82 2.45 -1.46
C ARG A 116 -12.43 2.46 -2.08
N SER A 117 -12.38 2.45 -3.41
CA SER A 117 -11.14 2.60 -4.18
C SER A 117 -11.14 3.87 -5.04
N VAL A 118 -9.95 4.42 -5.27
CA VAL A 118 -9.67 5.43 -6.29
C VAL A 118 -8.44 4.96 -7.05
N GLY A 119 -8.65 4.49 -8.28
CA GLY A 119 -7.63 3.71 -8.99
C GLY A 119 -7.24 2.47 -8.17
N ARG A 120 -5.95 2.25 -7.99
CA ARG A 120 -5.43 1.14 -7.15
C ARG A 120 -5.27 1.51 -5.67
N LEU A 121 -5.55 2.74 -5.26
CA LEU A 121 -5.52 3.11 -3.85
C LEU A 121 -6.87 2.78 -3.23
N HIS A 122 -6.85 1.96 -2.18
CA HIS A 122 -8.03 1.52 -1.45
C HIS A 122 -8.08 2.18 -0.07
N ALA A 123 -9.28 2.54 0.39
CA ALA A 123 -9.53 3.15 1.67
C ALA A 123 -10.64 2.41 2.43
N ILE A 124 -10.36 2.02 3.67
CA ILE A 124 -11.33 1.43 4.60
C ILE A 124 -11.44 2.34 5.83
N VAL A 125 -12.66 2.71 6.19
CA VAL A 125 -12.97 3.41 7.44
C VAL A 125 -13.78 2.45 8.30
N ALA A 126 -13.22 2.07 9.44
CA ALA A 126 -13.78 1.11 10.37
C ALA A 126 -14.00 1.79 11.73
N ARG A 127 -15.15 1.55 12.38
CA ARG A 127 -15.53 2.18 13.64
C ARG A 127 -15.70 1.12 14.72
N LYS A 128 -15.14 1.38 15.91
CA LYS A 128 -15.40 0.57 17.10
C LYS A 128 -16.82 0.86 17.60
N PRO A 129 -17.65 -0.17 17.85
CA PRO A 129 -18.98 0.02 18.43
C PRO A 129 -18.97 0.89 19.68
#